data_AF-A0A534Z5Y8-F1
#
_entry.id   AF-A0A534Z5Y8-F1
#
_cell.length_a   1.000
_cell.length_b   1.000
_cell.length_c   1.000
_cell.angle_alpha   90.00
_cell.angle_beta   90.00
_cell.angle_gamma   90.00
#
_symmetry.space_group_name_H-M   'P 1'
#
loop_
_entity.id
_entity.type
_entity.pdbx_description
1 polymer ?
#
loop_
_entity_poly.entity_id
_entity_poly.type
_entity_poly.pdbx_seq_one_letter_code
_entity_poly.pdbx_strand_id
1 'polypeptide(L)'
;MTSWHATPKGFTFHSPRRKPDGLASAVLKGGNAGRARIVVRGEGPNLRLPALPLSLGVAVQLRRSDGTGACWGAAHDFIVRNRSDRYTAKGN
;
A
#
# COMPACT_ATOMS: atom_id res chain seq x y z
N MET A 1 -6.18 0.60 19.15
CA MET A 1 -5.17 -0.47 19.04
C MET A 1 -4.82 -0.63 17.57
N THR A 2 -3.55 -0.87 17.26
CA THR A 2 -3.10 -1.23 15.91
C THR A 2 -2.93 -2.73 15.91
N SER A 3 -3.73 -3.47 15.15
CA SER A 3 -3.70 -4.93 15.23
C SER A 3 -3.93 -5.59 13.88
N TRP A 4 -3.19 -6.68 13.67
CA TRP A 4 -3.51 -7.69 12.68
C TRP A 4 -4.58 -8.62 13.26
N HIS A 5 -5.54 -9.00 12.41
CA HIS A 5 -6.60 -9.93 12.75
C HIS A 5 -6.76 -10.95 11.63
N ALA A 6 -6.72 -12.24 12.00
CA ALA A 6 -6.99 -13.34 11.09
C ALA A 6 -8.49 -13.40 10.76
N THR A 7 -8.79 -13.75 9.52
CA THR A 7 -10.14 -13.97 9.00
C THR A 7 -10.18 -15.32 8.29
N PRO A 8 -11.36 -15.90 8.04
CA PRO A 8 -11.44 -17.18 7.32
C PRO A 8 -10.78 -17.18 5.93
N LYS A 9 -10.56 -16.00 5.32
CA LYS A 9 -10.01 -15.86 3.96
C LYS A 9 -8.65 -15.14 3.93
N GLY A 10 -8.01 -14.90 5.08
CA GLY A 10 -6.72 -14.21 5.16
C GLY A 10 -6.61 -13.29 6.36
N PHE A 11 -6.10 -12.08 6.20
CA PHE A 11 -5.78 -11.17 7.30
C PHE A 11 -6.23 -9.74 7.04
N THR A 12 -6.55 -9.03 8.10
CA THR A 12 -6.85 -7.60 8.06
C THR A 12 -5.99 -6.86 9.08
N PHE A 13 -5.65 -5.62 8.75
CA PHE A 13 -4.92 -4.72 9.61
C PHE A 13 -5.63 -3.39 9.65
N HIS A 14 -5.69 -2.80 10.84
CA HIS A 14 -6.18 -1.44 11.02
C HIS A 14 -5.32 -0.69 12.03
N SER A 15 -4.96 0.55 11.66
CA SER A 15 -4.21 1.47 12.51
C SER A 15 -4.95 2.82 12.54
N PRO A 16 -5.84 3.04 13.52
CA PRO A 16 -6.61 4.29 13.61
C PRO A 16 -5.73 5.54 13.67
N ARG A 17 -4.60 5.42 14.38
CA ARG A 17 -3.64 6.52 14.57
C ARG A 17 -2.66 6.69 13.41
N ARG A 18 -2.59 5.73 12.47
CA ARG A 18 -1.74 5.78 11.26
C ARG A 18 -0.28 6.10 11.60
N LYS A 19 0.19 5.57 12.73
CA LYS A 19 1.56 5.71 13.21
C LYS A 19 2.30 4.37 13.04
N PRO A 20 3.61 4.40 12.75
CA PRO A 20 4.47 5.58 12.60
C PRO A 20 4.53 6.16 11.17
N ASP A 21 4.01 5.46 10.17
CA ASP A 21 4.33 5.63 8.75
C ASP A 21 3.12 5.99 7.86
N GLY A 22 1.96 6.23 8.47
CA GLY A 22 0.74 6.58 7.75
C GLY A 22 -0.06 5.38 7.24
N LEU A 23 0.33 4.14 7.53
CA LEU A 23 -0.48 2.97 7.17
C LEU A 23 -1.81 2.99 7.93
N ALA A 24 -2.93 3.01 7.20
CA ALA A 24 -4.28 3.10 7.76
C ALA A 24 -4.96 1.73 7.83
N SER A 25 -4.84 0.96 6.75
CA SER A 25 -5.35 -0.42 6.71
C SER A 25 -4.60 -1.28 5.68
N ALA A 26 -4.64 -2.58 5.92
CA ALA A 26 -4.25 -3.58 4.92
C ALA A 26 -5.23 -4.76 4.95
N VAL A 27 -5.49 -5.34 3.78
CA VAL A 27 -6.32 -6.53 3.62
C VAL A 27 -5.55 -7.51 2.74
N LEU A 28 -5.27 -8.68 3.30
CA LEU A 28 -4.62 -9.80 2.65
C LEU A 28 -5.67 -10.88 2.46
N LYS A 29 -6.02 -11.17 1.20
CA LYS A 29 -6.98 -12.24 0.86
C LYS A 29 -6.26 -13.33 0.10
N GLY A 30 -6.26 -14.53 0.68
CA GLY A 30 -5.85 -15.75 -0.01
C GLY A 30 -6.89 -16.16 -1.03
N GLY A 31 -6.44 -16.85 -2.08
CA GLY A 31 -7.30 -17.41 -3.11
C GLY A 31 -6.49 -18.26 -4.08
N ASN A 32 -7.19 -18.98 -4.96
CA ASN A 32 -6.58 -19.73 -6.05
C ASN A 32 -5.74 -18.79 -6.96
N ALA A 33 -4.93 -19.37 -7.84
CA ALA A 33 -4.15 -18.61 -8.81
C ALA A 33 -5.01 -17.52 -9.51
N GLY A 34 -4.51 -16.29 -9.53
CA GLY A 34 -5.21 -15.12 -10.08
C GLY A 34 -6.32 -14.53 -9.20
N ARG A 35 -6.63 -15.10 -8.03
CA ARG A 35 -7.68 -14.61 -7.11
C ARG A 35 -7.16 -14.10 -5.77
N ALA A 36 -5.87 -14.27 -5.48
CA ALA A 36 -5.23 -13.66 -4.33
C ALA A 36 -5.19 -12.13 -4.48
N ARG A 37 -5.36 -11.40 -3.38
CA ARG A 37 -5.41 -9.93 -3.41
C ARG A 37 -4.77 -9.31 -2.18
N ILE A 38 -3.99 -8.27 -2.41
CA ILE A 38 -3.47 -7.38 -1.38
C ILE A 38 -4.06 -5.99 -1.62
N VAL A 39 -4.64 -5.39 -0.58
CA VAL A 39 -5.12 -4.01 -0.61
C VAL A 39 -4.49 -3.26 0.55
N VAL A 40 -3.83 -2.14 0.25
CA VAL A 40 -3.16 -1.29 1.24
C VAL A 40 -3.68 0.13 1.10
N ARG A 41 -3.94 0.78 2.23
CA ARG A 41 -4.31 2.19 2.30
C ARG A 41 -3.39 2.90 3.27
N GLY A 42 -2.68 3.89 2.77
CA GLY A 42 -1.94 4.86 3.57
C GLY A 42 -2.58 6.24 3.46
N GLU A 43 -2.56 7.02 4.54
CA GLU A 43 -3.04 8.41 4.52
C GLU A 43 -2.50 9.22 5.72
N GLY A 44 -2.63 10.54 5.61
CA GLY A 44 -2.31 11.46 6.70
C GLY A 44 -0.82 11.85 6.76
N PRO A 45 -0.44 12.68 7.75
CA PRO A 45 0.85 13.37 7.77
C PRO A 45 2.06 12.46 8.02
N ASN A 46 1.83 11.26 8.56
CA ASN A 46 2.91 10.29 8.78
C ASN A 46 3.27 9.54 7.49
N LEU A 47 2.41 9.58 6.46
CA LEU A 47 2.71 9.03 5.15
C LEU A 47 3.58 10.02 4.38
N ARG A 48 4.88 9.76 4.34
CA ARG A 48 5.82 10.59 3.59
C ARG A 48 5.68 10.30 2.11
N LEU A 49 5.12 11.26 1.37
CA LEU A 49 4.99 11.20 -0.08
C LEU A 49 5.93 12.22 -0.73
N PRO A 50 6.51 11.89 -1.89
CA PRO A 50 7.18 12.88 -2.73
C PRO A 50 6.21 13.98 -3.16
N ALA A 51 6.74 15.17 -3.44
CA ALA A 51 5.96 16.27 -3.96
C ALA A 51 5.41 15.94 -5.35
N LEU A 52 4.17 16.34 -5.60
CA LEU A 52 3.54 16.20 -6.91
C LEU A 52 3.90 17.40 -7.81
N PRO A 53 3.94 17.24 -9.15
CA PRO A 53 3.76 15.99 -9.90
C PRO A 53 4.97 15.05 -9.76
N LEU A 54 4.74 13.73 -9.88
CA LEU A 54 5.81 12.73 -9.78
C LEU A 54 6.57 12.58 -11.10
N SER A 55 7.84 12.18 -11.04
CA SER A 55 8.54 11.63 -12.21
C SER A 55 7.85 10.34 -12.68
N LEU A 56 7.92 10.04 -13.98
CA LEU A 56 7.27 8.85 -14.55
C LEU A 56 7.83 7.56 -13.94
N GLY A 57 6.96 6.56 -13.75
CA GLY A 57 7.31 5.28 -13.14
C GLY A 57 7.37 5.39 -11.61
N VAL A 58 6.32 4.93 -10.93
CA VAL A 58 6.25 4.94 -9.46
C VAL A 58 6.21 3.52 -8.94
N ALA A 59 7.18 3.17 -8.10
CA ALA A 59 7.16 1.93 -7.33
C ALA A 59 6.44 2.17 -6.01
N VAL A 60 5.43 1.34 -5.72
CA VAL A 60 4.73 1.34 -4.42
C VAL A 60 5.06 0.04 -3.71
N GLN A 61 5.54 0.13 -2.47
CA GLN A 61 5.94 -1.03 -1.67
C GLN A 61 5.33 -1.00 -0.27
N LEU A 62 4.76 -2.13 0.15
CA LEU A 62 4.49 -2.41 1.56
C LEU A 62 5.74 -3.05 2.16
N ARG A 63 6.43 -2.29 3.00
CA ARG A 63 7.67 -2.71 3.64
C ARG A 63 7.37 -3.27 5.02
N ARG A 64 8.02 -4.38 5.35
CA ARG A 64 8.04 -4.91 6.70
C ARG A 64 9.12 -4.22 7.52
N SER A 65 8.86 -4.04 8.81
CA SER A 65 9.79 -3.40 9.74
C SER A 65 10.64 -4.40 10.54
N ASP A 66 10.39 -5.70 10.39
CA ASP A 66 10.88 -6.76 11.27
C ASP A 66 11.99 -7.66 10.67
N GLY A 67 12.57 -7.32 9.52
CA GLY A 67 13.72 -8.10 8.98
C GLY A 67 14.12 -7.83 7.52
N THR A 68 15.00 -8.68 6.99
CA THR A 68 15.64 -8.57 5.64
C THR A 68 14.90 -9.31 4.52
N GLY A 69 13.62 -9.62 4.71
CA GLY A 69 12.81 -10.34 3.71
C GLY A 69 12.31 -9.48 2.56
N ALA A 70 11.77 -10.14 1.53
CA ALA A 70 11.14 -9.48 0.40
C ALA A 70 9.97 -8.57 0.83
N CYS A 71 9.85 -7.41 0.18
CA CYS A 71 8.71 -6.52 0.32
C CYS A 71 7.68 -6.80 -0.77
N TRP A 72 6.40 -6.66 -0.46
CA TRP A 72 5.37 -6.66 -1.50
C TRP A 72 5.31 -5.30 -2.15
N GLY A 73 5.17 -5.26 -3.47
CA GLY A 73 5.04 -4.01 -4.19
C GLY A 73 4.64 -4.21 -5.64
N ALA A 74 4.39 -3.11 -6.32
CA ALA A 74 4.09 -3.06 -7.74
C ALA A 74 4.71 -1.83 -8.37
N ALA A 75 5.12 -1.96 -9.63
CA ALA A 75 5.46 -0.84 -10.49
C ALA A 75 4.17 -0.31 -11.14
N HIS A 76 3.96 1.00 -11.08
CA HIS A 76 2.79 1.67 -11.63
C HIS A 76 3.19 2.54 -12.82
N ASP A 77 3.30 1.91 -13.98
CA ASP A 77 3.82 2.53 -15.21
C ASP A 77 2.71 3.13 -16.09
N PHE A 78 1.46 2.72 -15.89
CA PHE A 78 0.30 3.23 -16.64
C PHE A 78 -0.30 4.45 -15.95
N ILE A 79 0.24 5.63 -16.25
CA ILE A 79 -0.16 6.91 -15.64
C ILE A 79 -1.50 7.38 -16.22
N VAL A 80 -2.51 7.49 -15.35
CA VAL A 80 -3.84 8.00 -15.68
C VAL A 80 -3.93 9.51 -15.40
N ARG A 81 -3.27 9.98 -14.33
CA ARG A 81 -3.22 11.41 -13.97
C ARG A 81 -1.92 11.71 -13.23
N ASN A 82 -1.30 12.85 -13.56
CA ASN A 82 -0.17 13.39 -12.82
C ASN A 82 -0.26 14.93 -12.82
N ARG A 83 -0.70 15.50 -11.70
CA ARG A 83 -0.91 16.94 -11.49
C ARG A 83 -0.39 17.33 -10.11
N SER A 84 -0.27 18.62 -9.83
CA SER A 84 0.17 19.15 -8.53
C SER A 84 -0.69 18.72 -7.34
N ASP A 85 -1.93 18.29 -7.57
CA ASP A 85 -2.89 17.87 -6.54
C ASP A 85 -3.10 16.35 -6.47
N ARG A 86 -2.83 15.60 -7.56
CA ARG A 86 -3.17 14.18 -7.64
C ARG A 86 -2.34 13.40 -8.66
N TYR A 87 -1.82 12.26 -8.20
CA TYR A 87 -1.28 11.19 -9.05
C TYR A 87 -2.21 9.97 -9.05
N THR A 88 -2.41 9.34 -10.20
CA THR A 88 -3.18 8.10 -10.35
C THR A 88 -2.54 7.26 -11.44
N ALA A 89 -2.23 6.01 -11.13
CA ALA A 89 -1.63 5.08 -12.08
C ALA A 89 -2.10 3.64 -11.80
N LYS A 90 -2.01 2.78 -12.81
CA LYS A 90 -2.30 1.34 -12.71
C LYS A 90 -1.00 0.55 -12.72
N GLY A 91 -0.99 -0.56 -11.98
CA GLY A 91 0.10 -1.52 -12.02
C GLY A 91 0.04 -2.37 -13.29
N ASN A 92 1.17 -2.98 -13.64
CA ASN A 92 1.25 -3.97 -14.72
C ASN A 92 0.70 -5.34 -14.30
#